data_AF-A0A959I9A1-F1
#
_entry.id   AF-A0A959I9A1-F1
#
_cell.length_a   1.000
_cell.length_b   1.000
_cell.length_c   1.000
_cell.angle_alpha   90.00
_cell.angle_beta   90.00
_cell.angle_gamma   90.00
#
_symmetry.space_group_name_H-M   'P 1'
#
loop_
_entity.id
_entity.type
_entity.pdbx_description
1 polymer ?
#
loop_
_entity_poly.entity_id
_entity_poly.type
_entity_poly.pdbx_seq_one_letter_code
_entity_poly.pdbx_strand_id
1 'polypeptide(L)' 'TFELVESPVLKPGLAAKYPSIKTYSARGLHDRSLTAHFDYTPKGFHAMIRTERGFAYIDPLALDQTEYYMAYYPA' A
#
# COMPACT_ATOMS: atom_id res chain seq x y z
N THR A 1 -7.76 -12.44 -6.37
CA THR A 1 -6.72 -12.89 -5.43
C THR A 1 -5.38 -12.32 -5.82
N PHE A 2 -4.58 -11.91 -4.85
CA PHE A 2 -3.24 -11.35 -5.06
C PHE A 2 -2.19 -12.21 -4.33
N GLU A 3 -1.00 -12.35 -4.91
CA GLU A 3 0.20 -12.74 -4.18
C GLU A 3 0.87 -11.51 -3.58
N LEU A 4 1.43 -11.65 -2.37
CA LEU A 4 2.01 -10.55 -1.63
C LEU A 4 3.43 -10.88 -1.15
N VAL A 5 4.34 -9.92 -1.30
CA VAL A 5 5.71 -10.00 -0.77
C VAL A 5 6.04 -8.74 0.01
N GLU A 6 6.75 -8.90 1.13
CA GLU A 6 7.31 -7.75 1.85
C GLU A 6 8.38 -7.10 0.98
N SER A 7 8.32 -5.78 0.82
CA SER A 7 9.17 -4.99 -0.06
C SER A 7 9.76 -3.80 0.72
N PRO A 8 10.61 -4.08 1.72
CA PRO A 8 11.04 -3.09 2.71
C PRO A 8 11.77 -1.91 2.06
N VAL A 9 11.20 -0.71 2.22
CA VAL A 9 11.79 0.55 1.73
C VAL A 9 12.77 1.18 2.72
N LEU A 10 12.71 0.77 3.99
CA LEU A 10 13.60 1.25 5.04
C LEU A 10 14.92 0.47 5.03
N LYS A 11 16.04 1.15 5.29
CA LYS A 11 17.31 0.48 5.59
C LYS A 11 17.17 -0.43 6.82
N PRO A 12 17.91 -1.55 6.93
CA PRO A 12 17.73 -2.54 8.00
C PRO A 12 17.72 -1.97 9.42
N GLY A 13 18.67 -1.08 9.75
CA GLY A 13 18.72 -0.45 11.08
C GLY A 13 17.52 0.44 11.38
N LEU A 14 16.94 1.08 10.35
CA LEU A 14 15.75 1.91 10.48
C LEU A 14 14.49 1.04 10.58
N ALA A 15 14.40 -0.03 9.81
CA ALA A 15 13.33 -1.03 9.90
C ALA A 15 13.29 -1.69 11.29
N ALA A 16 14.45 -2.01 11.88
CA ALA A 16 14.54 -2.54 13.23
C ALA A 16 14.07 -1.54 14.30
N LYS A 17 14.31 -0.24 14.09
CA LYS A 17 13.83 0.82 14.97
C LYS A 17 12.33 1.09 14.83
N TYR A 18 11.77 0.89 13.65
CA TYR A 18 10.36 1.15 13.33
C TYR A 18 9.68 -0.08 12.72
N PRO A 19 9.54 -1.19 13.48
CA PRO A 19 9.00 -2.45 12.96
C PRO A 19 7.52 -2.38 12.57
N SER A 20 6.81 -1.36 13.04
CA SER A 20 5.42 -1.07 12.68
C SER A 20 5.26 -0.45 11.30
N ILE A 21 6.35 -0.04 10.63
CA ILE A 21 6.34 0.42 9.25
C ILE A 21 6.62 -0.78 8.36
N LYS A 22 5.60 -1.24 7.65
CA LYS A 22 5.68 -2.38 6.73
C LYS A 22 5.23 -1.96 5.34
N THR A 23 5.94 -2.44 4.34
CA THR A 23 5.70 -2.10 2.92
C THR A 23 5.67 -3.38 2.11
N TYR A 24 4.77 -3.44 1.15
CA TYR A 24 4.47 -4.65 0.40
C TYR A 24 4.30 -4.35 -1.08
N SER A 25 4.63 -5.35 -1.89
CA SER A 25 4.29 -5.38 -3.31
C SER A 25 3.31 -6.54 -3.55
N ALA A 26 2.28 -6.29 -4.33
CA ALA A 26 1.25 -7.24 -4.69
C ALA A 26 1.16 -7.41 -6.20
N ARG A 27 0.80 -8.63 -6.63
CA ARG A 27 0.42 -8.89 -8.02
C ARG A 27 -0.80 -9.81 -8.09
N GLY A 28 -1.69 -9.54 -9.05
CA GLY A 28 -2.86 -10.38 -9.26
C GLY A 28 -2.45 -11.79 -9.70
N LEU A 29 -3.07 -12.81 -9.10
CA LEU A 29 -2.79 -14.21 -9.45
C LEU A 29 -3.39 -14.60 -10.80
N HIS A 30 -4.57 -14.07 -11.11
CA HIS A 30 -5.29 -14.36 -12.35
C HIS A 30 -5.01 -13.34 -13.44
N ASP A 31 -4.83 -12.09 -13.05
CA ASP A 31 -4.44 -11.01 -13.94
C ASP A 31 -3.16 -10.37 -13.41
N ARG A 32 -2.06 -10.63 -14.13
CA ARG A 32 -0.73 -10.13 -13.77
C ARG A 32 -0.53 -8.65 -14.11
N SER A 33 -1.45 -8.04 -14.86
CA SER A 33 -1.43 -6.60 -15.11
C SER A 33 -1.83 -5.81 -13.85
N LEU A 34 -2.61 -6.43 -12.96
CA LEU A 34 -2.94 -5.88 -11.66
C LEU A 34 -1.73 -5.96 -10.75
N THR A 35 -1.21 -4.80 -10.37
CA THR A 35 -0.10 -4.68 -9.42
C THR A 35 -0.47 -3.67 -8.35
N ALA A 36 0.04 -3.83 -7.14
CA ALA A 36 -0.14 -2.85 -6.09
C ALA A 36 1.13 -2.67 -5.27
N HIS A 37 1.31 -1.46 -4.77
CA HIS A 37 2.26 -1.15 -3.72
C HIS A 37 1.49 -0.55 -2.57
N PHE A 38 1.77 -0.99 -1.35
CA PHE A 38 1.09 -0.45 -0.18
C PHE A 38 1.95 -0.53 1.06
N ASP A 39 1.61 0.31 2.03
CA ASP A 39 2.21 0.33 3.34
C ASP A 39 1.16 0.23 4.43
N TYR A 40 1.61 -0.28 5.57
CA TYR A 40 0.89 -0.22 6.82
C TYR A 40 1.82 0.37 7.86
N THR A 41 1.41 1.50 8.42
CA THR A 41 2.20 2.27 9.37
C THR A 41 1.32 2.73 10.54
N PRO A 42 1.89 3.31 11.60
CA PRO A 42 1.09 3.98 12.62
C PRO A 42 0.19 5.12 12.09
N LYS A 43 0.46 5.62 10.88
CA LYS A 43 -0.37 6.62 10.20
C LYS A 43 -1.50 6.01 9.37
N GLY A 44 -1.66 4.68 9.40
CA GLY A 44 -2.69 3.96 8.67
C GLY A 44 -2.15 3.22 7.47
N PHE A 45 -3.09 2.79 6.63
CA PHE A 45 -2.87 2.05 5.41
C PHE A 45 -2.87 2.98 4.19
N HIS A 46 -1.85 2.86 3.34
CA HIS A 46 -1.82 3.58 2.06
C HIS A 46 -1.58 2.57 0.95
N ALA A 47 -2.32 2.69 -0.14
CA ALA A 47 -2.15 1.80 -1.28
C ALA A 47 -2.26 2.53 -2.61
N MET A 48 -1.44 2.10 -3.56
CA MET A 48 -1.52 2.42 -4.97
C MET A 48 -1.70 1.11 -5.73
N ILE A 49 -2.78 1.02 -6.49
CA ILE A 49 -3.16 -0.16 -7.27
C ILE A 49 -3.17 0.24 -8.74
N ARG A 50 -2.33 -0.39 -9.55
CA ARG A 50 -2.39 -0.29 -11.00
C ARG A 50 -3.44 -1.26 -11.52
N THR A 51 -4.38 -0.74 -12.28
CA THR A 51 -5.42 -1.49 -12.98
C THR A 51 -5.33 -1.27 -14.48
N GLU A 52 -6.11 -2.00 -15.27
CA GLU A 52 -6.23 -1.75 -16.72
C GLU A 52 -6.76 -0.34 -17.05
N ARG A 53 -7.51 0.27 -16.12
CA ARG A 53 -8.17 1.57 -16.32
C ARG A 53 -7.36 2.74 -15.73
N GLY A 54 -6.13 2.49 -15.30
CA GLY A 54 -5.30 3.47 -14.60
C GLY A 54 -5.08 3.09 -13.15
N PHE A 55 -4.75 4.08 -12.31
CA PHE A 55 -4.42 3.85 -10.91
C PHE A 55 -5.63 4.06 -10.00
N ALA A 56 -5.74 3.25 -8.97
CA ALA A 56 -6.59 3.48 -7.82
C ALA A 56 -5.71 3.71 -6.60
N TYR A 57 -6.13 4.61 -5.72
CA TYR A 57 -5.42 4.95 -4.48
C TYR A 57 -6.34 4.74 -3.30
N ILE A 58 -5.76 4.38 -2.16
CA ILE A 58 -6.44 4.28 -0.88
C ILE A 58 -5.58 5.02 0.12
N ASP A 59 -6.12 6.06 0.74
CA ASP A 59 -5.43 6.86 1.76
C ASP A 59 -6.37 7.15 2.94
N PRO A 60 -5.84 7.43 4.14
CA PRO A 60 -6.63 7.98 5.24
C PRO A 60 -7.35 9.25 4.81
N LEU A 61 -8.64 9.37 5.15
CA LEU A 61 -9.48 10.50 4.76
C LEU A 61 -8.99 11.85 5.33
N ALA A 62 -8.38 11.82 6.51
CA ALA A 62 -7.76 12.98 7.16
C ALA A 62 -6.43 12.60 7.82
N LEU A 63 -5.63 13.61 8.17
CA LEU A 63 -4.39 13.45 8.93
C LEU A 63 -4.68 12.91 10.33
N ASP A 64 -3.73 12.14 10.86
CA ASP A 64 -3.72 11.62 12.24
C ASP A 64 -4.94 10.77 12.66
N GLN A 65 -5.58 10.12 11.69
CA GLN A 65 -6.61 9.12 11.95
C GLN A 65 -6.42 7.89 11.06
N THR A 66 -6.88 6.73 11.53
CA THR A 66 -6.75 5.44 10.83
C THR A 66 -8.07 4.68 10.73
N GLU A 67 -9.20 5.39 10.85
CA GLU A 67 -10.54 4.82 10.91
C GLU A 67 -11.26 4.96 9.56
N TYR A 68 -11.14 6.12 8.93
CA TYR A 68 -11.79 6.46 7.68
C TYR A 68 -10.77 6.55 6.55
N TYR A 69 -11.10 5.91 5.42
CA TYR A 69 -10.26 5.88 4.23
C TYR A 69 -11.08 6.30 3.01
N MET A 70 -10.38 6.88 2.03
CA MET A 70 -10.95 7.21 0.73
C MET A 70 -10.26 6.38 -0.34
N ALA A 71 -11.06 5.69 -1.15
CA ALA A 71 -10.60 5.06 -2.38
C ALA A 71 -10.96 5.97 -3.56
N TYR A 72 -9.96 6.33 -4.38
CA TYR A 72 -10.17 7.26 -5.48
C TYR A 72 -9.30 6.90 -6.70
N TYR A 73 -9.70 7.43 -7.85
CA TYR A 73 -8.96 7.35 -9.11
C TYR A 73 -8.54 8.77 -9.48
N PRO A 74 -7.25 9.07 -9.69
CA PRO A 74 -6.85 10.38 -10.19
C PRO A 74 -7.38 10.55 -11.61
N ALA A 75 -7.75 11.79 -11.94
CA ALA A 75 -8.18 12.16 -13.29
C ALA A 75 -7.03 12.12 -14.30
#